data_AF-A0A5C8IMQ4-F1
#
_entry.id   AF-A0A5C8IMQ4-F1
#
_cell.length_a   1.000
_cell.length_b   1.000
_cell.length_c   1.000
_cell.angle_alpha   90.00
_cell.angle_beta   90.00
_cell.angle_gamma   90.00
#
_symmetry.space_group_name_H-M   'P 1'
#
loop_
_entity.id
_entity.type
_entity.pdbx_description
1 polymer ?
#
loop_
_entity_poly.entity_id
_entity_poly.type
_entity_poly.pdbx_seq_one_letter_code
_entity_poly.pdbx_strand_id
1 'polypeptide(L)'
;MTIQADELLVLKAFYMGHAISTRKASIPVALGMADKAIEKFEAAEDDQEKIRLLFYLLLKAEILRGTPQAIEIRARAQEISRQIDEHIFERYMAIEDSTQSRKKIYGIQVGVIADEGVKPTVNDTVSDGFNVWTVRYDAACRALGIDERKLTKKEDHFLRKVTLKEMLEKHGVKYAVP
;
A
#
# COMPACT_ATOMS: atom_id res chain seq x y z
N MET A 1 -14.20 -2.10 -16.52
CA MET A 1 -14.06 -1.61 -15.15
C MET A 1 -12.89 -0.66 -15.17
N THR A 2 -13.11 0.59 -14.79
CA THR A 2 -12.06 1.61 -14.73
C THR A 2 -11.72 1.75 -13.26
N ILE A 3 -10.46 1.49 -12.90
CA ILE A 3 -10.00 1.64 -11.52
C ILE A 3 -9.93 3.13 -11.22
N GLN A 4 -10.41 3.53 -10.05
CA GLN A 4 -10.38 4.93 -9.63
C GLN A 4 -8.94 5.35 -9.26
N ALA A 5 -8.64 6.64 -9.37
CA ALA A 5 -7.27 7.14 -9.18
C ALA A 5 -6.77 6.95 -7.74
N ASP A 6 -7.66 7.11 -6.77
CA ASP A 6 -7.46 6.84 -5.34
C ASP A 6 -7.17 5.35 -5.07
N GLU A 7 -7.89 4.42 -5.69
CA GLU A 7 -7.63 2.98 -5.61
C GLU A 7 -6.22 2.63 -6.09
N LEU A 8 -5.81 3.18 -7.25
CA LEU A 8 -4.45 3.00 -7.76
C LEU A 8 -3.40 3.59 -6.82
N LEU A 9 -3.67 4.74 -6.22
CA LEU A 9 -2.75 5.41 -5.31
C LEU A 9 -2.54 4.60 -4.02
N VAL A 10 -3.61 4.07 -3.45
CA VAL A 10 -3.57 3.22 -2.26
C VAL A 10 -2.82 1.91 -2.55
N LEU A 11 -3.16 1.24 -3.66
CA LEU A 11 -2.43 0.04 -4.10
C LEU A 11 -0.95 0.33 -4.32
N LYS A 12 -0.63 1.51 -4.88
CA LYS A 12 0.75 1.94 -5.08
C LYS A 12 1.50 2.10 -3.75
N ALA A 13 0.90 2.77 -2.77
CA ALA A 13 1.49 2.96 -1.45
C ALA A 13 1.76 1.61 -0.78
N PHE A 14 0.78 0.70 -0.83
CA PHE A 14 0.91 -0.65 -0.29
C PHE A 14 2.03 -1.46 -0.97
N TYR A 15 1.99 -1.64 -2.30
CA TYR A 15 3.00 -2.44 -3.00
C TYR A 15 4.41 -1.87 -2.88
N MET A 16 4.54 -0.55 -2.95
CA MET A 16 5.83 0.12 -2.82
C MET A 16 6.37 -0.02 -1.40
N GLY A 17 5.54 0.24 -0.38
CA GLY A 17 5.95 0.14 1.02
C GLY A 17 6.36 -1.29 1.40
N HIS A 18 5.59 -2.28 0.94
CA HIS A 18 5.92 -3.69 1.12
C HIS A 18 7.21 -4.09 0.40
N ALA A 19 7.40 -3.66 -0.86
CA ALA A 19 8.63 -3.95 -1.59
C ALA A 19 9.88 -3.35 -0.92
N ILE A 20 9.75 -2.19 -0.28
CA ILE A 20 10.83 -1.54 0.48
C ILE A 20 11.09 -2.28 1.80
N SER A 21 10.04 -2.65 2.53
CA SER A 21 10.19 -3.32 3.84
C SER A 21 10.84 -4.71 3.72
N THR A 22 10.63 -5.41 2.60
CA THR A 22 11.35 -6.66 2.30
C THR A 22 12.86 -6.47 2.03
N ARG A 23 13.31 -5.24 1.75
CA ARG A 23 14.71 -4.88 1.47
C ARG A 23 15.25 -3.96 2.56
N LYS A 24 15.61 -4.54 3.71
CA LYS A 24 16.02 -3.79 4.93
C LYS A 24 17.05 -2.68 4.69
N ALA A 25 18.05 -2.90 3.81
CA ALA A 25 19.07 -1.90 3.48
C ALA A 25 18.51 -0.61 2.82
N SER A 26 17.34 -0.70 2.17
CA SER A 26 16.69 0.43 1.50
C SER A 26 15.78 1.25 2.42
N ILE A 27 15.43 0.72 3.60
CA ILE A 27 14.47 1.34 4.52
C ILE A 27 14.92 2.75 4.95
N PRO A 28 16.16 2.99 5.43
CA PRO A 28 16.54 4.32 5.91
C PRO A 28 16.43 5.41 4.83
N VAL A 29 16.88 5.09 3.61
CA VAL A 29 16.81 6.01 2.46
C VAL A 29 15.36 6.28 2.07
N ALA A 30 14.53 5.25 2.01
CA ALA A 30 13.11 5.40 1.66
C ALA A 30 12.32 6.19 2.70
N LEU A 31 12.62 6.00 4.00
CA LEU A 31 12.01 6.79 5.06
C LEU A 31 12.42 8.26 4.96
N GLY A 32 13.71 8.56 4.76
CA GLY A 32 14.17 9.93 4.56
C GLY A 32 13.52 10.61 3.34
N MET A 33 13.31 9.86 2.26
CA MET A 33 12.56 10.32 1.09
C MET A 33 11.09 10.62 1.40
N ALA A 34 10.40 9.72 2.11
CA ALA A 34 9.01 9.91 2.51
C ALA A 34 8.86 11.10 3.47
N ASP A 35 9.79 11.25 4.41
CA ASP A 35 9.80 12.36 5.38
C ASP A 35 9.94 13.71 4.67
N LYS A 36 10.83 13.83 3.68
CA LYS A 36 10.95 15.06 2.88
C LYS A 36 9.68 15.40 2.12
N ALA A 37 8.96 14.39 1.64
CA ALA A 37 7.68 14.61 0.97
C ALA A 37 6.57 15.00 1.95
N ILE A 38 6.52 14.36 3.11
CA ILE A 38 5.58 14.69 4.20
C ILE A 38 5.81 16.12 4.66
N GLU A 39 7.06 16.51 4.96
CA GLU A 39 7.43 17.88 5.34
C GLU A 39 6.97 18.92 4.31
N LYS A 40 7.12 18.62 3.00
CA LYS A 40 6.71 19.52 1.93
C LYS A 40 5.19 19.76 1.92
N PHE A 41 4.41 18.71 2.10
CA PHE A 41 2.95 18.77 1.99
C PHE A 41 2.24 18.92 3.34
N GLU A 42 2.98 19.04 4.44
CA GLU A 42 2.44 19.15 5.81
C GLU A 42 1.44 20.29 5.96
N ALA A 43 1.71 21.43 5.29
CA ALA A 43 0.88 22.63 5.30
C ALA A 43 -0.05 22.73 4.07
N ALA A 44 -0.32 21.60 3.40
CA ALA A 44 -1.20 21.58 2.24
C ALA A 44 -2.64 21.99 2.58
N GLU A 45 -3.12 23.03 1.91
CA GLU A 45 -4.52 23.46 2.02
C GLU A 45 -5.39 22.86 0.91
N ASP A 46 -4.81 22.62 -0.27
CA ASP A 46 -5.52 22.05 -1.41
C ASP A 46 -5.62 20.52 -1.33
N ASP A 47 -6.73 19.99 -1.85
CA ASP A 47 -7.02 18.57 -1.79
C ASP A 47 -5.99 17.72 -2.55
N GLN A 48 -5.41 18.25 -3.63
CA GLN A 48 -4.44 17.50 -4.41
C GLN A 48 -3.13 17.28 -3.64
N GLU A 49 -2.66 18.29 -2.92
CA GLU A 49 -1.50 18.17 -2.05
C GLU A 49 -1.80 17.36 -0.79
N LYS A 50 -3.02 17.43 -0.23
CA LYS A 50 -3.45 16.52 0.84
C LYS A 50 -3.49 15.05 0.38
N ILE A 51 -3.93 14.78 -0.84
CA ILE A 51 -3.89 13.43 -1.44
C ILE A 51 -2.43 12.95 -1.56
N ARG A 52 -1.49 13.83 -1.97
CA ARG A 52 -0.06 13.49 -1.99
C ARG A 52 0.48 13.23 -0.58
N LEU A 53 0.12 14.05 0.40
CA LEU A 53 0.48 13.85 1.80
C LEU A 53 0.00 12.49 2.30
N LEU A 54 -1.27 12.14 2.04
CA LEU A 54 -1.83 10.83 2.37
C LEU A 54 -1.04 9.69 1.74
N PHE A 55 -0.71 9.78 0.46
CA PHE A 55 0.11 8.76 -0.20
C PHE A 55 1.43 8.51 0.55
N TYR A 56 2.16 9.58 0.91
CA TYR A 56 3.45 9.42 1.59
C TYR A 56 3.32 8.97 3.06
N LEU A 57 2.26 9.39 3.76
CA LEU A 57 1.96 8.87 5.11
C LEU A 57 1.64 7.37 5.06
N LEU A 58 0.78 6.94 4.14
CA LEU A 58 0.41 5.53 3.99
C LEU A 58 1.61 4.67 3.55
N LEU A 59 2.44 5.18 2.63
CA LEU A 59 3.70 4.54 2.25
C LEU A 59 4.61 4.35 3.46
N LYS A 60 4.82 5.40 4.27
CA LYS A 60 5.66 5.36 5.46
C LYS A 60 5.11 4.36 6.50
N ALA A 61 3.78 4.35 6.69
CA ALA A 61 3.12 3.40 7.58
C ALA A 61 3.29 1.95 7.13
N GLU A 62 3.27 1.68 5.82
CA GLU A 62 3.50 0.32 5.29
C GLU A 62 4.97 -0.10 5.41
N ILE A 63 5.93 0.81 5.19
CA ILE A 63 7.36 0.52 5.40
C ILE A 63 7.63 0.13 6.86
N LEU A 64 6.97 0.83 7.79
CA LEU A 64 7.09 0.64 9.24
C LEU A 64 6.03 -0.33 9.80
N ARG A 65 5.39 -1.13 8.95
CA ARG A 65 4.31 -2.02 9.39
C ARG A 65 4.78 -2.95 10.52
N GLY A 66 3.96 -3.05 11.56
CA GLY A 66 4.27 -3.83 12.77
C GLY A 66 5.03 -3.06 13.85
N THR A 67 5.42 -1.80 13.61
CA THR A 67 6.04 -0.95 14.64
C THR A 67 5.03 0.02 15.27
N PRO A 68 5.27 0.51 16.51
CA PRO A 68 4.40 1.51 17.15
C PRO A 68 4.26 2.80 16.33
N GLN A 69 5.32 3.21 15.62
CA GLN A 69 5.31 4.42 14.79
C GLN A 69 4.28 4.35 13.66
N ALA A 70 3.99 3.15 13.12
CA ALA A 70 2.97 3.01 12.09
C ALA A 70 1.57 3.37 12.60
N ILE A 71 1.29 3.18 13.90
CA ILE A 71 0.00 3.52 14.51
C ILE A 71 -0.20 5.05 14.50
N GLU A 72 0.81 5.80 14.92
CA GLU A 72 0.78 7.27 14.95
C GLU A 72 0.61 7.85 13.53
N ILE A 73 1.35 7.29 12.56
CA ILE A 73 1.28 7.72 11.16
C ILE A 73 -0.12 7.44 10.57
N ARG A 74 -0.73 6.29 10.88
CA ARG A 74 -2.09 5.96 10.43
C ARG A 74 -3.14 6.85 11.07
N ALA A 75 -3.04 7.14 12.36
CA ALA A 75 -3.96 8.08 13.03
C ALA A 75 -3.89 9.46 12.35
N ARG A 76 -2.68 9.90 12.00
CA ARG A 76 -2.48 11.14 11.27
C ARG A 76 -3.05 11.10 9.84
N ALA A 77 -2.84 10.01 9.11
CA ALA A 77 -3.42 9.82 7.78
C ALA A 77 -4.96 9.80 7.82
N GLN A 78 -5.55 9.18 8.85
CA GLN A 78 -6.99 9.18 9.04
C GLN A 78 -7.54 10.60 9.22
N GLU A 79 -6.86 11.43 10.02
CA GLU A 79 -7.30 12.80 10.26
C GLU A 79 -7.28 13.63 8.98
N ILE A 80 -6.21 13.54 8.18
CA ILE A 80 -6.13 14.24 6.89
C ILE A 80 -7.18 13.70 5.91
N SER A 81 -7.41 12.38 5.89
CA SER A 81 -8.43 11.78 5.02
C SER A 81 -9.84 12.23 5.36
N ARG A 82 -10.14 12.63 6.61
CA ARG A 82 -11.45 13.20 6.99
C ARG A 82 -11.63 14.63 6.51
N GLN A 83 -10.55 15.35 6.21
CA GLN A 83 -10.58 16.72 5.74
C GLN A 83 -10.83 16.81 4.23
N ILE A 84 -10.75 15.69 3.52
CA ILE A 84 -11.01 15.58 2.09
C ILE A 84 -12.11 14.54 1.87
N ASP A 85 -12.97 14.73 0.87
CA ASP A 85 -14.07 13.78 0.57
C ASP A 85 -13.56 12.56 -0.23
N GLU A 86 -12.50 11.92 0.28
CA GLU A 86 -11.79 10.84 -0.39
C GLU A 86 -11.64 9.65 0.55
N HIS A 87 -12.09 8.46 0.10
CA HIS A 87 -12.03 7.22 0.89
C HIS A 87 -10.64 6.54 0.85
N ILE A 88 -9.56 7.32 0.78
CA ILE A 88 -8.20 6.82 0.59
C ILE A 88 -7.75 6.01 1.80
N PHE A 89 -8.01 6.51 3.02
CA PHE A 89 -7.61 5.83 4.24
C PHE A 89 -8.40 4.54 4.47
N GLU A 90 -9.72 4.55 4.27
CA GLU A 90 -10.57 3.37 4.43
C GLU A 90 -10.17 2.26 3.46
N ARG A 91 -9.90 2.60 2.20
CA ARG A 91 -9.41 1.64 1.20
C ARG A 91 -8.05 1.07 1.58
N TYR A 92 -7.15 1.88 2.13
CA TYR A 92 -5.86 1.39 2.63
C TYR A 92 -6.05 0.40 3.77
N MET A 93 -6.92 0.71 4.73
CA MET A 93 -7.20 -0.20 5.84
C MET A 93 -7.83 -1.51 5.38
N ALA A 94 -8.71 -1.49 4.36
CA ALA A 94 -9.25 -2.70 3.76
C ALA A 94 -8.14 -3.60 3.16
N ILE A 95 -7.17 -2.99 2.47
CA ILE A 95 -5.99 -3.71 1.97
C ILE A 95 -5.16 -4.27 3.11
N GLU A 96 -4.88 -3.45 4.13
CA GLU A 96 -4.09 -3.85 5.30
C GLU A 96 -4.71 -5.08 5.98
N ASP A 97 -6.01 -5.02 6.28
CA ASP A 97 -6.77 -6.10 6.92
C ASP A 97 -6.81 -7.38 6.07
N SER A 98 -6.94 -7.25 4.75
CA SER A 98 -6.97 -8.41 3.85
C SER A 98 -5.61 -9.09 3.70
N THR A 99 -4.53 -8.31 3.83
CA THR A 99 -3.15 -8.73 3.62
C THR A 99 -2.44 -9.12 4.91
N GLN A 100 -3.02 -8.78 6.07
CA GLN A 100 -2.63 -9.37 7.35
C GLN A 100 -2.77 -10.88 7.23
N SER A 101 -1.64 -11.56 7.46
CA SER A 101 -1.69 -12.97 7.81
C SER A 101 -2.50 -13.05 9.12
N ARG A 102 -3.70 -13.63 9.00
CA ARG A 102 -4.40 -14.26 10.11
C ARG A 102 -4.40 -15.73 9.76
N LYS A 103 -3.56 -16.53 10.42
CA LYS A 103 -3.74 -17.98 10.45
C LYS A 103 -5.12 -18.30 11.07
N LYS A 104 -6.12 -18.59 10.24
CA LYS A 104 -7.24 -19.45 10.66
C LYS A 104 -6.71 -20.88 10.67
N ILE A 105 -6.13 -21.30 11.79
CA ILE A 105 -6.01 -22.73 12.09
C ILE A 105 -7.34 -23.14 12.72
N TYR A 106 -8.01 -24.11 12.09
CA TYR A 106 -9.16 -24.87 12.60
C TYR A 106 -9.73 -24.44 13.96
N GLY A 107 -10.78 -23.61 13.91
CA GLY A 107 -11.89 -23.66 14.89
C GLY A 107 -11.65 -23.21 16.33
N ILE A 108 -10.46 -22.78 16.76
CA ILE A 108 -10.25 -22.33 18.15
C ILE A 108 -9.45 -21.02 18.21
N GLN A 109 -10.09 -20.01 18.78
CA GLN A 109 -9.52 -18.72 19.11
C GLN A 109 -8.69 -18.86 20.40
N VAL A 110 -7.41 -19.20 20.27
CA VAL A 110 -6.44 -19.02 21.37
C VAL A 110 -5.20 -18.37 20.79
N GLY A 111 -4.89 -17.21 21.33
CA GLY A 111 -3.85 -16.33 20.85
C GLY A 111 -2.46 -16.93 20.92
N VAL A 112 -1.68 -16.61 19.88
CA VAL A 112 -0.29 -16.17 19.96
C VAL A 112 -0.17 -15.16 18.82
N ILE A 113 0.06 -13.88 19.14
CA ILE A 113 0.44 -12.88 18.13
C ILE A 113 1.90 -13.17 17.81
N ALA A 114 2.12 -14.12 16.90
CA ALA A 114 3.40 -14.34 16.28
C ALA A 114 3.52 -13.36 15.11
N ASP A 115 4.73 -12.85 14.90
CA ASP A 115 5.14 -11.99 13.81
C ASP A 115 4.69 -12.58 12.45
N GLU A 116 3.56 -12.13 11.90
CA GLU A 116 3.00 -12.67 10.65
C GLU A 116 3.18 -11.64 9.51
N GLY A 117 4.14 -11.92 8.62
CA GLY A 117 4.39 -11.14 7.40
C GLY A 117 3.19 -11.12 6.45
N VAL A 118 3.28 -10.27 5.41
CA VAL A 118 2.24 -10.10 4.38
C VAL A 118 1.95 -11.42 3.67
N LYS A 119 0.66 -11.78 3.53
CA LYS A 119 0.28 -12.95 2.72
C LYS A 119 0.85 -12.80 1.30
N PRO A 120 1.73 -13.70 0.84
CA PRO A 120 2.24 -13.62 -0.52
C PRO A 120 1.09 -13.81 -1.50
N THR A 121 1.28 -13.33 -2.73
CA THR A 121 0.44 -13.71 -3.85
C THR A 121 0.37 -15.23 -3.93
N VAL A 122 -0.78 -15.81 -3.60
CA VAL A 122 -0.97 -17.27 -3.67
C VAL A 122 -1.24 -17.63 -5.13
N ASN A 123 -0.59 -18.69 -5.62
CA ASN A 123 -0.96 -19.29 -6.89
C ASN A 123 -1.80 -20.52 -6.56
N ASP A 124 -3.13 -20.43 -6.59
CA ASP A 124 -3.93 -21.64 -6.48
C ASP A 124 -4.09 -22.25 -7.87
N THR A 125 -3.80 -23.53 -7.96
CA THR A 125 -4.14 -24.33 -9.13
C THR A 125 -5.57 -24.79 -8.94
N VAL A 126 -6.49 -24.24 -9.74
CA VAL A 126 -7.89 -24.67 -9.75
C VAL A 126 -8.09 -25.50 -11.02
N SER A 127 -8.66 -26.68 -10.87
CA SER A 127 -8.93 -27.63 -11.94
C SER A 127 -10.40 -28.04 -11.89
N ASP A 128 -11.08 -28.02 -13.03
CA ASP A 128 -12.44 -28.56 -13.21
C ASP A 128 -12.42 -30.02 -13.75
N GLY A 129 -11.23 -30.62 -13.85
CA GLY A 129 -11.01 -31.96 -14.41
C GLY A 129 -10.66 -31.98 -15.90
N PHE A 130 -10.82 -30.87 -16.64
CA PHE A 130 -10.51 -30.78 -18.07
C PHE A 130 -9.57 -29.61 -18.42
N ASN A 131 -9.56 -28.55 -17.62
CA ASN A 131 -8.68 -27.41 -17.79
C ASN A 131 -7.97 -27.08 -16.47
N VAL A 132 -6.68 -26.82 -16.55
CA VAL A 132 -5.87 -26.35 -15.41
C VAL A 132 -5.54 -24.90 -15.64
N TRP A 133 -5.91 -24.03 -14.70
CA TRP A 133 -5.48 -22.64 -14.72
C TRP A 133 -4.91 -22.20 -13.37
N THR A 134 -3.85 -21.39 -13.46
CA THR A 134 -3.24 -20.74 -12.30
C THR A 134 -4.04 -19.48 -11.97
N VAL A 135 -4.65 -19.46 -10.78
CA VAL A 135 -5.21 -18.23 -10.22
C VAL A 135 -4.11 -17.55 -9.41
N ARG A 136 -3.65 -16.41 -9.89
CA ARG A 136 -2.79 -15.49 -9.14
C ARG A 136 -3.70 -14.73 -8.18
N TYR A 137 -3.35 -14.69 -6.89
CA TYR A 137 -4.15 -14.04 -5.85
C TYR A 137 -3.46 -12.77 -5.37
N ASP A 138 -3.90 -11.60 -5.83
CA ASP A 138 -3.50 -10.35 -5.22
C ASP A 138 -4.52 -9.93 -4.14
N ALA A 139 -4.20 -10.21 -2.87
CA ALA A 139 -5.08 -9.92 -1.74
C ALA A 139 -5.42 -8.42 -1.66
N ALA A 140 -4.48 -7.55 -2.04
CA ALA A 140 -4.68 -6.10 -2.04
C ALA A 140 -5.67 -5.66 -3.13
N CYS A 141 -5.54 -6.15 -4.37
CA CYS A 141 -6.54 -5.85 -5.41
C CYS A 141 -7.93 -6.35 -5.01
N ARG A 142 -8.03 -7.56 -4.45
CA ARG A 142 -9.32 -8.13 -4.02
C ARG A 142 -9.99 -7.32 -2.90
N ALA A 143 -9.21 -6.76 -1.99
CA ALA A 143 -9.75 -5.92 -0.91
C ALA A 143 -10.57 -4.74 -1.44
N LEU A 144 -10.23 -4.27 -2.64
CA LEU A 144 -10.92 -3.19 -3.34
C LEU A 144 -11.89 -3.71 -4.42
N GLY A 145 -12.13 -5.01 -4.51
CA GLY A 145 -12.96 -5.60 -5.56
C GLY A 145 -12.33 -5.53 -6.97
N ILE A 146 -11.02 -5.31 -7.06
CA ILE A 146 -10.30 -5.14 -8.33
C ILE A 146 -9.84 -6.50 -8.87
N ASP A 147 -10.19 -6.76 -10.13
CA ASP A 147 -9.66 -7.87 -10.92
C ASP A 147 -8.30 -7.48 -11.53
N GLU A 148 -7.22 -7.95 -10.91
CA GLU A 148 -5.83 -7.73 -11.32
C GLU A 148 -5.55 -8.12 -12.78
N ARG A 149 -6.32 -9.04 -13.37
CA ARG A 149 -6.16 -9.49 -14.76
C ARG A 149 -6.69 -8.47 -15.76
N LYS A 150 -7.52 -7.54 -15.30
CA LYS A 150 -8.13 -6.47 -16.12
C LYS A 150 -7.37 -5.16 -16.02
N LEU A 151 -6.26 -5.11 -15.28
CA LEU A 151 -5.36 -3.96 -15.26
C LEU A 151 -4.85 -3.66 -16.66
N THR A 152 -4.98 -2.40 -17.07
CA THR A 152 -4.35 -1.90 -18.29
C THR A 152 -2.82 -1.91 -18.12
N LYS A 153 -2.09 -1.90 -19.23
CA LYS A 153 -0.62 -1.81 -19.22
C LYS A 153 -0.12 -0.56 -18.48
N LYS A 154 -0.89 0.55 -18.51
CA LYS A 154 -0.53 1.79 -17.83
C LYS A 154 -0.69 1.67 -16.31
N GLU A 155 -1.80 1.07 -15.84
CA GLU A 155 -2.05 0.84 -14.42
C GLU A 155 -1.04 -0.15 -13.83
N ASP A 156 -0.77 -1.26 -14.53
CA ASP A 156 0.25 -2.23 -14.09
C ASP A 156 1.65 -1.60 -14.04
N HIS A 157 2.02 -0.80 -15.04
CA HIS A 157 3.28 -0.05 -15.03
C HIS A 157 3.34 0.92 -13.85
N PHE A 158 2.27 1.68 -13.61
CA PHE A 158 2.21 2.59 -12.48
C PHE A 158 2.38 1.85 -11.16
N LEU A 159 1.65 0.75 -10.94
CA LEU A 159 1.70 -0.03 -9.70
C LEU A 159 3.06 -0.69 -9.49
N ARG A 160 3.64 -1.31 -10.53
CA ARG A 160 4.80 -2.21 -10.37
C ARG A 160 6.16 -1.62 -10.75
N LYS A 161 6.19 -0.58 -11.60
CA LYS A 161 7.45 -0.09 -12.20
C LYS A 161 7.83 1.32 -11.77
N VAL A 162 6.86 2.20 -11.55
CA VAL A 162 7.15 3.57 -11.08
C VAL A 162 7.81 3.53 -9.70
N THR A 163 8.94 4.18 -9.55
CA THR A 163 9.75 4.18 -8.34
C THR A 163 9.36 5.31 -7.39
N LEU A 164 9.79 5.23 -6.13
CA LEU A 164 9.64 6.33 -5.17
C LEU A 164 10.31 7.62 -5.69
N LYS A 165 11.49 7.49 -6.31
CA LYS A 165 12.20 8.60 -6.96
C LYS A 165 11.33 9.29 -8.01
N GLU A 166 10.76 8.54 -8.95
CA GLU A 166 9.92 9.10 -10.02
C GLU A 166 8.65 9.76 -9.45
N MET A 167 8.07 9.22 -8.38
CA MET A 167 6.95 9.85 -7.66
C MET A 167 7.36 11.21 -7.06
N LEU A 168 8.51 11.27 -6.38
CA LEU A 168 9.03 12.49 -5.78
C LEU A 168 9.33 13.56 -6.81
N GLU A 169 10.01 13.19 -7.91
CA GLU A 169 10.32 14.09 -9.03
C GLU A 169 9.04 14.68 -9.63
N LYS A 170 8.03 13.84 -9.89
CA LYS A 170 6.73 14.27 -10.42
C LYS A 170 5.98 15.19 -9.44
N HIS A 171 6.16 14.99 -8.14
CA HIS A 171 5.57 15.82 -7.09
C HIS A 171 6.46 17.03 -6.71
N GLY A 172 7.58 17.24 -7.42
CA GLY A 172 8.51 18.33 -7.19
C GLY A 172 9.19 18.29 -5.81
N VAL A 173 9.35 17.11 -5.22
CA VAL A 173 10.07 16.93 -3.96
C VAL A 173 11.55 16.71 -4.27
N LYS A 174 12.40 17.62 -3.78
CA LYS A 174 13.84 17.46 -3.88
C LYS A 174 14.33 16.60 -2.72
N TYR A 175 15.15 15.61 -3.01
CA TYR A 175 15.79 14.79 -1.98
C TYR A 175 17.27 14.60 -2.36
N ALA A 176 18.16 14.69 -1.39
CA ALA A 176 19.57 14.34 -1.58
C ALA A 176 19.74 12.86 -1.26
N VAL A 177 20.39 12.11 -2.15
CA VAL A 177 20.87 10.76 -1.81
C VAL A 177 22.14 10.97 -0.96
N PRO A 178 22.23 10.37 0.24
CA PRO A 178 23.49 10.37 0.98
C PRO A 178 24.59 9.61 0.23
#